data_AF-D0BL12-F1
#
_entry.id   AF-D0BL12-F1
#
_cell.length_a   1.000
_cell.length_b   1.000
_cell.length_c   1.000
_cell.angle_alpha   90.00
_cell.angle_beta   90.00
_cell.angle_gamma   90.00
#
_symmetry.space_group_name_H-M   'P 1'
#
loop_
_entity.id
_entity.type
_entity.pdbx_description
1 polymer ?
#
loop_
_entity_poly.entity_id
_entity_poly.type
_entity_poly.pdbx_seq_one_letter_code
_entity_poly.pdbx_strand_id
1 'polypeptide(L)'
;MLYYEYKMKRWEVEKWTFLKTKQAIEEMMQKDYKTFFTALISIEKDINNQDVLDMMYQKYMNTDEMHLLNDEFDEMITVVRV
;
A
#
# COMPACT_ATOMS: atom_id res chain seq x y z
N MET A 1 20.71 -26.90 14.67
CA MET A 1 19.83 -26.19 15.63
C MET A 1 19.96 -24.68 15.46
N LEU A 2 21.16 -24.10 15.56
CA LEU A 2 21.42 -22.65 15.39
C LEU A 2 20.88 -22.00 14.09
N TYR A 3 20.96 -22.67 12.94
CA TYR A 3 20.42 -22.14 11.67
C TYR A 3 18.89 -21.96 11.72
N TYR A 4 18.18 -22.92 12.31
CA TYR A 4 16.72 -22.86 12.44
C TYR A 4 16.31 -21.76 13.42
N GLU A 5 17.00 -21.64 14.56
CA GLU A 5 16.77 -20.55 15.52
C GLU A 5 17.02 -19.16 14.91
N TYR A 6 18.08 -19.01 14.12
CA TYR A 6 18.38 -17.76 13.40
C TYR A 6 17.28 -17.41 12.39
N LYS A 7 16.87 -18.39 11.58
CA LYS A 7 15.81 -18.21 10.59
C LYS A 7 14.47 -17.88 11.25
N MET A 8 14.15 -18.52 12.38
CA MET A 8 12.93 -18.24 13.15
C MET A 8 12.94 -16.81 13.70
N LYS A 9 14.03 -16.38 14.34
CA LYS A 9 14.18 -14.99 14.81
C LYS A 9 14.07 -13.98 13.68
N ARG A 10 14.69 -14.25 12.52
CA ARG A 10 14.59 -13.38 11.35
C ARG A 10 13.15 -13.31 10.84
N TRP A 11 12.47 -14.44 10.73
CA TRP A 11 11.08 -14.52 10.28
C TRP A 11 10.13 -13.76 11.21
N GLU A 12 10.34 -13.85 12.53
CA GLU A 12 9.59 -13.07 13.51
C GLU A 12 9.82 -11.56 13.35
N VAL A 13 11.06 -11.14 13.10
CA VAL A 13 11.40 -9.72 12.86
C VAL A 13 10.79 -9.22 11.55
N GLU A 14 10.89 -9.98 10.46
CA GLU A 14 10.27 -9.65 9.16
C GLU A 14 8.75 -9.53 9.28
N LYS A 15 8.11 -10.52 9.94
CA LYS A 15 6.66 -10.51 10.20
C LYS A 15 6.24 -9.32 11.04
N TRP A 16 6.98 -9.01 12.11
CA TRP A 16 6.66 -7.88 12.96
C TRP A 16 6.86 -6.54 12.25
N THR A 17 7.88 -6.44 11.40
CA THR A 17 8.14 -5.27 10.56
C THR A 17 6.98 -5.05 9.59
N PHE A 18 6.55 -6.10 8.89
CA PHE A 18 5.37 -6.05 8.02
C PHE A 18 4.11 -5.60 8.76
N LEU A 19 3.81 -6.18 9.93
CA LEU A 19 2.63 -5.82 10.71
C LEU A 19 2.63 -4.36 11.14
N LYS A 20 3.79 -3.84 11.57
CA LYS A 20 3.94 -2.44 11.93
C LYS A 20 3.76 -1.51 10.73
N THR A 21 4.37 -1.83 9.59
CA THR A 21 4.23 -1.03 8.38
C THR A 21 2.77 -1.02 7.91
N LYS A 22 2.10 -2.17 7.93
CA LYS A 22 0.68 -2.28 7.59
C LYS A 22 -0.18 -1.40 8.51
N GLN A 23 0.01 -1.50 9.82
CA GLN A 23 -0.74 -0.70 10.79
C GLN A 23 -0.52 0.81 10.56
N ALA A 24 0.71 1.25 10.31
CA ALA A 24 1.00 2.65 10.04
C ALA A 24 0.28 3.16 8.77
N ILE A 25 0.25 2.34 7.70
CA ILE A 25 -0.47 2.68 6.47
C ILE A 25 -1.98 2.75 6.73
N GLU A 26 -2.55 1.78 7.45
CA GLU A 26 -3.98 1.78 7.83
C GLU A 26 -4.35 3.03 8.63
N GLU A 27 -3.51 3.44 9.59
CA GLU A 27 -3.70 4.67 10.36
C GLU A 27 -3.66 5.93 9.49
N MET A 28 -2.74 5.99 8.51
CA MET A 28 -2.67 7.11 7.54
C MET A 28 -3.93 7.18 6.67
N MET A 29 -4.38 6.03 6.16
CA MET A 29 -5.59 5.91 5.33
C MET A 29 -6.84 6.37 6.09
N GLN A 30 -6.98 5.99 7.37
CA GLN A 30 -8.16 6.33 8.18
C GLN A 30 -8.18 7.78 8.63
N LYS A 31 -7.01 8.38 8.90
CA LYS A 31 -6.90 9.75 9.42
C LYS A 31 -7.18 10.80 8.35
N ASP A 32 -6.57 10.65 7.19
CA ASP A 32 -6.75 11.55 6.04
C ASP A 32 -6.45 10.79 4.75
N TYR A 33 -7.52 10.23 4.18
CA TYR A 33 -7.41 9.43 2.97
C TYR A 33 -6.91 10.26 1.77
N LYS A 34 -7.24 11.56 1.68
CA LYS A 34 -6.77 12.43 0.58
C LYS A 34 -5.25 12.61 0.67
N THR A 35 -4.73 12.89 1.85
CA THR A 35 -3.29 13.04 2.05
C THR A 35 -2.55 11.72 1.83
N PHE A 36 -3.10 10.60 2.32
CA PHE A 36 -2.56 9.27 2.03
C PHE A 36 -2.47 9.00 0.51
N PHE A 37 -3.58 9.20 -0.21
CA PHE A 37 -3.66 8.96 -1.65
C PHE A 37 -2.67 9.85 -2.42
N THR A 38 -2.69 11.16 -2.17
CA THR A 38 -1.86 12.11 -2.93
C THR A 38 -0.37 11.91 -2.65
N ALA A 39 0.01 11.59 -1.42
CA ALA A 39 1.40 11.24 -1.07
C ALA A 39 1.85 9.95 -1.76
N LEU A 40 1.01 8.90 -1.78
CA LEU A 40 1.35 7.65 -2.45
C LEU A 40 1.55 7.84 -3.96
N ILE A 41 0.63 8.54 -4.62
CA ILE A 41 0.74 8.84 -6.05
C ILE A 41 1.96 9.71 -6.36
N SER A 42 2.24 10.70 -5.51
CA SER A 42 3.42 11.55 -5.63
C SER A 42 4.72 10.74 -5.64
N ILE A 43 4.85 9.78 -4.72
CA ILE A 43 6.01 8.89 -4.62
C ILE A 43 6.11 7.95 -5.83
N GLU A 44 5.02 7.25 -6.17
CA GLU A 44 5.00 6.24 -7.24
C GLU A 44 5.21 6.84 -8.65
N LYS A 45 4.76 8.08 -8.86
CA LYS A 45 4.79 8.75 -10.17
C LYS A 45 5.83 9.85 -10.28
N ASP A 46 6.55 10.15 -9.18
CA ASP A 46 7.49 11.27 -9.08
C ASP A 46 6.83 12.62 -9.45
N ILE A 47 5.63 12.86 -8.90
CA ILE A 47 4.84 14.09 -9.14
C ILE A 47 4.77 14.92 -7.88
N ASN A 48 5.21 16.18 -7.96
CA ASN A 48 5.16 17.14 -6.84
C ASN A 48 4.13 18.27 -7.04
N ASN A 49 3.44 18.30 -8.18
CA ASN A 49 2.44 19.33 -8.45
C ASN A 49 1.13 19.01 -7.71
N GLN A 50 0.78 19.83 -6.72
CA GLN A 50 -0.40 19.60 -5.88
C GLN A 50 -1.72 19.70 -6.63
N ASP A 51 -1.84 20.57 -7.63
CA ASP A 51 -3.06 20.72 -8.43
C ASP A 51 -3.34 19.45 -9.25
N VAL A 52 -2.27 18.84 -9.80
CA VAL A 52 -2.35 17.57 -10.52
C VAL A 52 -2.76 16.44 -9.57
N LEU A 53 -2.17 16.37 -8.38
CA LEU A 53 -2.51 15.36 -7.36
C LEU A 53 -3.95 15.51 -6.88
N ASP A 54 -4.42 16.73 -6.66
CA ASP A 54 -5.79 17.03 -6.28
C ASP A 54 -6.78 16.65 -7.39
N MET A 55 -6.46 16.94 -8.66
CA MET A 55 -7.25 16.50 -9.81
C MET A 55 -7.33 14.97 -9.89
N MET A 56 -6.22 14.26 -9.68
CA MET A 56 -6.19 12.79 -9.66
C MET A 56 -7.05 12.23 -8.54
N TYR A 57 -7.00 12.83 -7.34
CA TYR A 57 -7.85 12.43 -6.22
C TYR A 57 -9.33 12.63 -6.52
N GLN A 58 -9.72 13.76 -7.10
CA GLN A 58 -11.10 14.01 -7.50
C GLN A 58 -11.58 13.00 -8.56
N LYS A 59 -10.74 12.68 -9.54
CA LYS A 59 -11.07 11.67 -10.55
C LYS A 59 -11.28 10.30 -9.92
N TYR A 60 -10.39 9.90 -9.00
CA TYR A 60 -10.49 8.65 -8.27
C TYR A 60 -11.77 8.55 -7.45
N MET A 61 -12.12 9.59 -6.68
CA MET A 61 -13.32 9.60 -5.84
C MET A 61 -14.64 9.60 -6.62
N ASN A 62 -14.62 10.06 -7.88
CA ASN A 62 -15.81 10.11 -8.74
C ASN A 62 -15.92 8.90 -9.69
N THR A 63 -15.00 7.94 -9.62
CA THR A 63 -14.98 6.77 -10.51
C THR A 63 -15.13 5.50 -9.68
N ASP A 64 -16.31 4.88 -9.72
CA ASP A 64 -16.63 3.70 -8.89
C ASP A 64 -15.72 2.48 -9.20
N GLU A 65 -15.24 2.36 -10.43
CA GLU A 65 -14.43 1.23 -10.92
C GLU A 65 -12.91 1.49 -10.82
N MET A 66 -12.47 2.62 -10.27
CA MET A 66 -11.04 2.93 -10.18
C MET A 66 -10.43 2.40 -8.88
N HIS A 67 -9.45 1.52 -9.00
CA HIS A 67 -8.65 1.04 -7.88
C HIS A 67 -7.30 1.78 -7.80
N LEU A 68 -6.77 1.88 -6.58
CA LEU A 68 -5.49 2.55 -6.34
C LEU A 68 -4.30 1.70 -6.79
N LEU A 69 -4.43 0.37 -6.67
CA LEU A 69 -3.44 -0.59 -7.09
C LEU A 69 -3.71 -1.04 -8.53
N ASN A 70 -2.67 -1.56 -9.19
CA ASN A 70 -2.78 -2.10 -10.54
C ASN A 70 -3.56 -3.43 -10.53
N ASP A 71 -4.49 -3.58 -11.47
CA ASP A 71 -5.30 -4.79 -11.68
C ASP A 71 -4.46 -6.06 -11.89
N GLU A 72 -3.21 -5.96 -12.35
CA GLU A 72 -2.26 -7.09 -12.43
C GLU A 72 -2.07 -7.80 -11.07
N PHE A 73 -2.23 -7.08 -9.95
CA PHE A 73 -2.18 -7.69 -8.62
C PHE A 73 -3.41 -8.55 -8.31
N ASP A 74 -4.58 -8.22 -8.87
CA ASP A 74 -5.80 -9.00 -8.66
C ASP A 74 -5.71 -10.37 -9.32
N GLU A 75 -5.09 -10.45 -10.50
CA GLU A 75 -4.79 -11.71 -11.18
C GLU A 75 -3.89 -12.60 -10.31
N MET A 76 -2.87 -12.03 -9.65
CA MET A 76 -2.02 -12.79 -8.72
C MET A 76 -2.79 -13.35 -7.52
N ILE A 77 -3.81 -12.62 -7.03
CA ILE A 77 -4.65 -13.08 -5.92
C ILE A 77 -5.53 -14.27 -6.34
N THR A 78 -6.04 -14.27 -7.57
CA THR A 78 -6.87 -15.40 -8.06
C THR A 78 -6.12 -16.72 -8.11
N VAL A 79 -4.80 -16.70 -8.36
CA VAL A 79 -3.94 -17.90 -8.33
C VAL A 79 -3.78 -18.47 -6.91
N VAL A 80 -3.85 -17.63 -5.87
CA VAL A 80 -3.59 -18.02 -4.47
C VAL A 80 -4.85 -18.52 -3.75
N ARG A 81 -6.05 -18.27 -4.28
CA ARG A 81 -7.34 -18.66 -3.65
C ARG A 81 -7.90 -20.02 -4.11
N VAL A 82 -7.13 -20.81 -4.87
CA VAL A 82 -7.45 -22.20 -5.28
C VAL A 82 -6.72 -23.18 -4.39
#